data_AF-W7UYQ5-F1
#
_entry.id   AF-W7UYQ5-F1
#
_cell.length_a   1.000
_cell.length_b   1.000
_cell.length_c   1.000
_cell.angle_alpha   90.00
_cell.angle_beta   90.00
_cell.angle_gamma   90.00
#
_symmetry.space_group_name_H-M   'P 1'
#
loop_
_entity.id
_entity.type
_entity.pdbx_description
1 polymer ?
#
loop_
_entity_poly.entity_id
_entity_poly.type
_entity_poly.pdbx_seq_one_letter_code
_entity_poly.pdbx_strand_id
1 'polypeptide(L)'
;MTFDSLKVSYKTFTRLLYVSNDSECIKNIKGLYVFTYALTDYLLNQGDTSILKSHDIIKNYERIDVEDLANNADRRNAIISICLNFPCVLDSIRGIETLFNKLSELVLLIFNIITNRTYPVKTILLSYIGWESIGNSNWYMFAIFSLYIFIYISFRFFKKMESVIPLIIFTLLASCFIDVLYFFELGIWWYNTILCFVSGMWYSRYKKEIDCVVQKNDIAYCRTLLCSIFIFAVLYYGHLKYSPQIMIFTAPIFALIIIFLSMKVKFRSKLLSFLGDHVFSIYILQRLAFLILKDKTTNQYLYFLSSLLLTIIISLLFDKVFNTIERSLRKRNIYRE
;
A
#
# COMPACT_ATOMS: atom_id res chain seq x y z
N MET A 1 37.15 -8.52 23.74
CA MET A 1 36.10 -9.07 24.64
C MET A 1 35.85 -10.52 24.24
N THR A 2 35.64 -11.41 25.20
CA THR A 2 35.27 -12.80 24.92
C THR A 2 33.77 -12.91 24.61
N PHE A 3 33.35 -13.95 23.90
CA PHE A 3 31.94 -14.23 23.58
C PHE A 3 31.04 -14.21 24.83
N ASP A 4 31.49 -14.84 25.93
CA ASP A 4 30.75 -14.86 27.19
C ASP A 4 30.62 -13.47 27.83
N SER A 5 31.69 -12.65 27.77
CA SER A 5 31.65 -11.28 28.28
C SER A 5 30.66 -10.39 27.50
N LEU A 6 30.55 -10.59 26.18
CA LEU A 6 29.60 -9.88 25.33
C LEU A 6 28.16 -10.31 25.63
N LYS A 7 27.92 -11.61 25.79
CA LYS A 7 26.60 -12.14 26.17
C LYS A 7 26.13 -11.58 27.52
N VAL A 8 27.01 -11.57 28.53
CA VAL A 8 26.69 -11.03 29.86
C VAL A 8 26.43 -9.52 29.79
N SER A 9 27.23 -8.78 29.02
CA SER A 9 27.06 -7.34 28.85
C SER A 9 25.72 -7.03 28.17
N TYR A 10 25.42 -7.69 27.05
CA TYR A 10 24.17 -7.51 26.32
C TYR A 10 22.93 -7.84 27.17
N LYS A 11 22.99 -8.95 27.92
CA LYS A 11 21.94 -9.34 28.89
C LYS A 11 21.73 -8.27 29.96
N THR A 12 22.81 -7.67 30.43
CA THR A 12 22.74 -6.66 31.48
C THR A 12 22.12 -5.37 30.95
N PHE A 13 22.60 -4.86 29.81
CA PHE A 13 22.08 -3.61 29.24
C PHE A 13 20.62 -3.73 28.80
N THR A 14 20.21 -4.85 28.18
CA THR A 14 18.79 -5.08 27.85
C THR A 14 17.90 -5.13 29.09
N ARG A 15 18.35 -5.75 30.18
CA ARG A 15 17.61 -5.78 31.46
C ARG A 15 17.51 -4.38 32.08
N LEU A 16 18.61 -3.64 32.14
CA LEU A 16 18.65 -2.30 32.72
C LEU A 16 17.76 -1.33 31.94
N LEU A 17 17.80 -1.43 30.60
CA LEU A 17 17.02 -0.58 29.72
C LEU A 17 15.51 -0.82 29.84
N TYR A 18 15.08 -2.08 29.80
CA TYR A 18 13.66 -2.41 29.63
C TYR A 18 12.93 -2.94 30.87
N VAL A 19 13.65 -3.43 31.89
CA VAL A 19 13.03 -4.15 33.03
C VAL A 19 13.32 -3.47 34.37
N SER A 20 14.45 -2.78 34.52
CA SER A 20 14.87 -2.21 35.81
C SER A 20 14.10 -0.95 36.18
N ASN A 21 13.31 -0.96 37.27
CA ASN A 21 12.61 0.24 37.76
C ASN A 21 13.45 1.10 38.71
N ASP A 22 14.77 0.87 38.76
CA ASP A 22 15.68 1.67 39.54
C ASP A 22 15.75 3.12 39.04
N SER A 23 15.77 4.08 39.97
CA SER A 23 15.69 5.52 39.66
C SER A 23 16.87 6.02 38.84
N GLU A 24 18.06 5.46 39.04
CA GLU A 24 19.26 5.80 38.28
C GLU A 24 19.20 5.21 36.87
N CYS A 25 18.63 4.00 36.72
CA CYS A 25 18.36 3.41 35.41
C CYS A 25 17.38 4.26 34.60
N ILE A 26 16.28 4.72 35.22
CA ILE A 26 15.27 5.56 34.56
C ILE A 26 15.90 6.89 34.09
N LYS A 27 16.71 7.53 34.94
CA LYS A 27 17.40 8.78 34.59
C LYS A 27 18.36 8.61 33.40
N ASN A 28 18.92 7.41 33.23
CA ASN A 28 19.95 7.10 32.23
C ASN A 28 19.45 6.27 31.03
N ILE A 29 18.13 6.15 30.81
CA ILE A 29 17.54 5.33 29.72
C ILE A 29 18.18 5.60 28.36
N LYS A 30 18.44 6.88 28.02
CA LYS A 30 19.03 7.25 26.72
C LYS A 30 20.45 6.71 26.55
N GLY A 31 21.24 6.74 27.62
CA GLY A 31 22.59 6.15 27.62
C GLY A 31 22.51 4.62 27.49
N LEU A 32 21.65 3.98 28.28
CA LEU A 32 21.41 2.54 28.20
C LEU A 32 20.94 2.10 26.81
N TYR A 33 20.11 2.91 26.15
CA TYR A 33 19.69 2.70 24.77
C TYR A 33 20.86 2.76 23.80
N VAL A 34 21.71 3.79 23.86
CA VAL A 34 22.88 3.91 22.97
C VAL A 34 23.83 2.72 23.13
N PHE A 35 24.09 2.30 24.37
CA PHE A 35 24.92 1.12 24.63
C PHE A 35 24.29 -0.17 24.12
N THR A 36 22.98 -0.35 24.36
CA THR A 36 22.27 -1.53 23.87
C THR A 36 22.27 -1.58 22.34
N TYR A 37 22.00 -0.45 21.68
CA TYR A 37 22.02 -0.31 20.22
C TYR A 37 23.41 -0.64 19.64
N ALA A 38 24.47 -0.04 20.18
CA ALA A 38 25.84 -0.26 19.72
C ALA A 38 26.28 -1.72 19.90
N LEU A 39 25.88 -2.35 21.01
CA LEU A 39 26.15 -3.78 21.24
C LEU A 39 25.34 -4.66 20.26
N THR A 40 24.08 -4.34 19.98
CA THR A 40 23.28 -5.07 18.98
C THR A 40 23.92 -5.01 17.60
N ASP A 41 24.33 -3.81 17.17
CA ASP A 41 25.00 -3.60 15.88
C ASP A 41 26.33 -4.35 15.80
N TYR A 42 27.16 -4.26 16.85
CA TYR A 42 28.42 -5.00 16.93
C TYR A 42 28.24 -6.51 16.84
N LEU A 43 27.28 -7.07 17.60
CA LEU A 43 27.00 -8.51 17.59
C LEU A 43 26.53 -9.01 16.22
N LEU A 44 25.76 -8.19 15.50
CA LEU A 44 25.32 -8.49 14.14
C LEU A 44 26.48 -8.48 13.14
N ASN A 45 27.34 -7.46 13.22
CA ASN A 45 28.49 -7.32 12.32
C ASN A 45 29.54 -8.42 12.53
N GLN A 46 29.61 -9.03 13.72
CA GLN A 46 30.47 -10.19 14.02
C GLN A 46 29.82 -11.55 13.68
N GLY A 47 28.54 -11.59 13.31
CA GLY A 47 27.81 -12.83 13.04
C GLY A 47 27.31 -13.58 14.28
N ASP A 48 27.47 -13.02 15.49
CA ASP A 48 27.12 -13.61 16.78
C ASP A 48 25.62 -13.51 17.11
N THR A 49 24.77 -13.79 16.11
CA THR A 49 23.30 -13.67 16.21
C THR A 49 22.67 -14.64 17.21
N SER A 50 23.40 -15.69 17.61
CA SER A 50 22.99 -16.67 18.63
C SER A 50 22.85 -16.04 20.02
N ILE A 51 23.62 -15.00 20.33
CA ILE A 51 23.52 -14.28 21.61
C ILE A 51 22.18 -13.57 21.72
N LEU A 52 21.74 -12.93 20.64
CA LEU A 52 20.48 -12.17 20.57
C LEU A 52 19.25 -13.06 20.78
N LYS A 53 19.35 -14.33 20.36
CA LYS A 53 18.30 -15.36 20.50
C LYS A 53 18.47 -16.24 21.74
N SER A 54 19.44 -15.94 22.60
CA SER A 54 19.66 -16.76 23.78
C SER A 54 18.50 -16.63 24.77
N HIS A 55 18.17 -17.75 25.45
CA HIS A 55 17.05 -17.84 26.39
C HIS A 55 17.08 -16.72 27.46
N ASP A 56 18.27 -16.33 27.91
CA ASP A 56 18.45 -15.26 28.88
C ASP A 56 17.98 -13.87 28.38
N ILE A 57 18.17 -13.59 27.09
CA ILE A 57 17.78 -12.32 26.46
C ILE A 57 16.29 -12.31 26.18
N ILE A 58 15.74 -13.42 25.68
CA ILE A 58 14.30 -13.58 25.47
C ILE A 58 13.55 -13.37 26.79
N LYS A 59 14.06 -13.95 27.89
CA LYS A 59 13.50 -13.75 29.23
C LYS A 59 13.50 -12.29 29.70
N ASN A 60 14.45 -11.47 29.24
CA ASN A 60 14.40 -10.03 29.52
C ASN A 60 13.26 -9.36 28.76
N TYR A 61 13.04 -9.71 27.48
CA TYR A 61 11.93 -9.21 26.69
C TYR A 61 10.56 -9.65 27.24
N GLU A 62 10.44 -10.89 27.71
CA GLU A 62 9.20 -11.40 28.33
C GLU A 62 8.82 -10.67 29.62
N ARG A 63 9.82 -10.10 30.31
CA ARG A 63 9.63 -9.36 31.56
C ARG A 63 9.32 -7.88 31.35
N ILE A 64 9.28 -7.42 30.11
CA ILE A 64 8.98 -6.02 29.82
C ILE A 64 7.53 -5.75 30.18
N ASP A 65 7.34 -4.82 31.11
CA ASP A 65 6.01 -4.36 31.47
C ASP A 65 5.43 -3.51 30.33
N VAL A 66 4.34 -4.03 29.79
CA VAL A 66 3.62 -3.49 28.65
C VAL A 66 2.94 -2.15 29.00
N GLU A 67 2.56 -1.96 30.27
CA GLU A 67 1.98 -0.71 30.78
C GLU A 67 3.06 0.35 31.00
N ASP A 68 4.24 -0.05 31.48
CA ASP A 68 5.39 0.85 31.61
C ASP A 68 5.84 1.39 30.23
N LEU A 69 5.81 0.57 29.18
CA LEU A 69 6.06 1.04 27.81
C LEU A 69 5.04 2.10 27.33
N ALA A 70 3.79 2.04 27.78
CA ALA A 70 2.82 3.07 27.46
C ALA A 70 3.14 4.40 28.16
N ASN A 71 3.60 4.32 29.41
CA ASN A 71 3.84 5.48 30.28
C ASN A 71 5.24 6.09 30.12
N ASN A 72 6.24 5.31 29.69
CA ASN A 72 7.63 5.73 29.55
C ASN A 72 8.01 5.90 28.06
N ALA A 73 7.97 7.15 27.59
CA ALA A 73 8.25 7.48 26.19
C ALA A 73 9.68 7.10 25.75
N ASP A 74 10.67 7.21 26.65
CA ASP A 74 12.05 6.91 26.32
C ASP A 74 12.27 5.38 26.13
N ARG A 75 11.70 4.54 27.00
CA ARG A 75 11.73 3.06 26.82
C ARG A 75 10.98 2.61 25.58
N ARG A 76 9.80 3.18 25.34
CA ARG A 76 9.01 2.92 24.14
C ARG A 76 9.77 3.24 22.87
N ASN A 77 10.37 4.43 22.79
CA ASN A 77 11.12 4.84 21.62
C ASN A 77 12.38 3.98 21.44
N ALA A 78 13.04 3.60 22.54
CA ALA A 78 14.21 2.73 22.51
C ALA A 78 13.89 1.35 21.91
N ILE A 79 12.83 0.68 22.38
CA ILE A 79 12.46 -0.65 21.90
C ILE A 79 11.94 -0.62 20.45
N ILE A 80 11.14 0.39 20.08
CA ILE A 80 10.67 0.58 18.70
C ILE A 80 11.88 0.81 17.77
N SER A 81 12.81 1.69 18.16
CA SER A 81 13.99 1.98 17.37
C SER A 81 14.89 0.75 17.18
N ILE A 82 15.14 -0.03 18.24
CA ILE A 82 15.92 -1.27 18.15
C ILE A 82 15.21 -2.29 17.23
N CYS A 83 13.89 -2.44 17.34
CA CYS A 83 13.13 -3.33 16.46
C CYS A 83 13.18 -2.92 14.98
N LEU A 84 13.11 -1.61 14.69
CA LEU A 84 13.12 -1.09 13.32
C LEU A 84 14.50 -1.20 12.66
N ASN A 85 15.57 -0.99 13.42
CA ASN A 85 16.93 -1.03 12.90
C ASN A 85 17.52 -2.44 12.89
N PHE A 86 17.02 -3.37 13.73
CA PHE A 86 17.55 -4.73 13.85
C PHE A 86 16.45 -5.80 13.73
N PRO A 87 16.16 -6.30 12.51
CA PRO A 87 15.11 -7.29 12.26
C PRO A 87 15.23 -8.57 13.10
N CYS A 88 16.45 -9.01 13.43
CA CYS A 88 16.69 -10.19 14.27
C CYS A 88 16.16 -10.03 15.71
N VAL A 89 16.15 -8.80 16.24
CA VAL A 89 15.58 -8.49 17.56
C VAL A 89 14.07 -8.48 17.47
N LEU A 90 13.51 -7.93 16.39
CA LEU A 90 12.09 -7.98 16.11
C LEU A 90 11.59 -9.44 16.00
N ASP A 91 12.32 -10.32 15.33
CA ASP A 91 11.99 -11.75 15.25
C ASP A 91 11.97 -12.43 16.62
N SER A 92 12.87 -12.02 17.53
CA SER A 92 12.92 -12.54 18.90
C SER A 92 11.74 -12.05 19.72
N ILE A 93 11.34 -10.78 19.55
CA ILE A 93 10.17 -10.18 20.21
C ILE A 93 8.86 -10.73 19.63
N ARG A 94 8.83 -11.09 18.34
CA ARG A 94 7.66 -11.69 17.69
C ARG A 94 7.22 -13.01 18.35
N GLY A 95 8.14 -13.74 18.96
CA GLY A 95 7.83 -14.93 19.75
C GLY A 95 7.07 -14.63 21.06
N ILE A 96 7.02 -13.36 21.48
CA ILE A 96 6.39 -12.88 22.71
C ILE A 96 5.13 -12.10 22.33
N GLU A 97 4.03 -12.83 22.18
CA GLU A 97 2.78 -12.31 21.61
C GLU A 97 2.27 -11.04 22.30
N THR A 98 2.32 -10.98 23.63
CA THR A 98 1.85 -9.84 24.42
C THR A 98 2.62 -8.55 24.14
N LEU A 99 3.95 -8.61 24.21
CA LEU A 99 4.84 -7.47 23.96
C LEU A 99 4.74 -7.01 22.50
N PHE A 100 4.77 -7.95 21.57
CA PHE A 100 4.71 -7.66 20.14
C PHE A 100 3.40 -6.97 19.74
N ASN A 101 2.26 -7.44 20.27
CA ASN A 101 0.96 -6.83 20.01
C ASN A 101 0.91 -5.40 20.54
N LYS A 102 1.40 -5.12 21.76
CA LYS A 102 1.42 -3.76 22.28
C LYS A 102 2.33 -2.83 21.49
N LEU A 103 3.52 -3.27 21.12
CA LEU A 103 4.43 -2.45 20.31
C LEU A 103 3.79 -2.09 18.97
N SER A 104 3.08 -3.04 18.35
CA SER A 104 2.32 -2.81 17.12
C SER A 104 1.21 -1.78 17.33
N GLU A 105 0.46 -1.86 18.44
CA GLU A 105 -0.55 -0.85 18.81
C GLU A 105 0.05 0.54 19.03
N LEU A 106 1.22 0.63 19.69
CA LEU A 106 1.91 1.87 20.01
C LEU A 106 2.54 2.55 18.79
N VAL A 107 3.06 1.78 17.83
CA VAL A 107 3.57 2.30 16.55
C VAL A 107 2.42 2.81 15.67
N LEU A 108 1.26 2.15 15.74
CA LEU A 108 0.08 2.48 14.96
C LEU A 108 -0.92 3.36 15.72
N LEU A 109 -0.53 3.92 16.87
CA LEU A 109 -1.40 4.64 17.80
C LEU A 109 -2.17 5.78 17.12
N ILE A 110 -1.54 6.51 16.19
CA ILE A 110 -2.21 7.59 15.42
C ILE A 110 -3.34 7.01 14.56
N PHE A 111 -3.12 5.87 13.93
CA PHE A 111 -4.10 5.21 13.07
C PHE A 111 -5.22 4.55 13.89
N ASN A 112 -4.87 3.92 15.01
CA ASN A 112 -5.80 3.25 15.92
C ASN A 112 -6.67 4.25 16.70
N ILE A 113 -6.12 5.41 17.10
CA ILE A 113 -6.87 6.51 17.73
C ILE A 113 -7.90 7.11 16.77
N ILE A 114 -7.55 7.28 15.50
CA ILE A 114 -8.46 7.86 14.50
C ILE A 114 -9.57 6.88 14.11
N THR A 115 -9.29 5.57 14.13
CA THR A 115 -10.23 4.56 13.60
C THR A 115 -10.93 3.71 14.67
N ASN A 116 -10.52 3.80 15.94
CA ASN A 116 -11.04 3.00 17.06
C ASN A 116 -11.03 1.48 16.79
N ARG A 117 -10.08 1.00 15.98
CA ARG A 117 -9.95 -0.41 15.57
C ARG A 117 -8.55 -0.93 15.86
N THR A 118 -8.48 -2.17 16.36
CA THR A 118 -7.24 -2.94 16.48
C THR A 118 -7.15 -3.91 15.29
N TYR A 119 -5.97 -4.04 14.68
CA TYR A 119 -5.73 -4.94 13.55
C TYR A 119 -4.71 -6.03 13.93
N PRO A 120 -4.93 -7.31 13.55
CA PRO A 120 -3.94 -8.36 13.74
C PRO A 120 -2.63 -8.05 13.02
N VAL A 121 -1.49 -8.49 13.57
CA VAL A 121 -0.18 -8.15 12.99
C VAL A 121 0.05 -8.77 11.62
N LYS A 122 -0.50 -9.97 11.37
CA LYS A 122 -0.54 -10.56 10.03
C LYS A 122 -1.17 -9.59 9.02
N THR A 123 -2.28 -8.94 9.39
CA THR A 123 -2.97 -7.94 8.57
C THR A 123 -2.13 -6.69 8.35
N ILE A 124 -1.38 -6.26 9.36
CA ILE A 124 -0.44 -5.14 9.24
C ILE A 124 0.70 -5.47 8.27
N LEU A 125 1.37 -6.60 8.44
CA LEU A 125 2.47 -6.99 7.58
C LEU A 125 2.02 -7.23 6.13
N LEU A 126 0.89 -7.92 5.95
CA LEU A 126 0.32 -8.15 4.62
C LEU A 126 -0.19 -6.86 3.98
N SER A 127 -0.50 -5.81 4.76
CA SER A 127 -0.87 -4.50 4.21
C SER A 127 0.28 -3.75 3.55
N TYR A 128 1.53 -3.95 4.01
CA TYR A 128 2.71 -3.33 3.39
C TYR A 128 2.99 -3.87 1.99
N ILE A 129 2.74 -5.16 1.76
CA ILE A 129 2.83 -5.76 0.43
C ILE A 129 1.50 -5.67 -0.35
N GLY A 130 0.51 -4.95 0.18
CA GLY A 130 -0.78 -4.71 -0.47
C GLY A 130 -1.78 -5.88 -0.47
N TRP A 131 -1.45 -7.01 0.18
CA TRP A 131 -2.27 -8.22 0.21
C TRP A 131 -3.47 -8.13 1.15
N GLU A 132 -3.29 -7.54 2.34
CA GLU A 132 -4.38 -7.19 3.24
C GLU A 132 -4.59 -5.67 3.33
N SER A 133 -5.72 -5.23 3.89
CA SER A 133 -6.08 -3.82 3.97
C SER A 133 -6.17 -3.32 5.40
N ILE A 134 -5.47 -2.22 5.66
CA ILE A 134 -5.64 -1.42 6.87
C ILE A 134 -6.22 -0.07 6.44
N GLY A 135 -7.46 0.20 6.82
CA GLY A 135 -8.14 1.44 6.47
C GLY A 135 -8.54 1.59 5.00
N ASN A 136 -7.66 1.30 4.03
CA ASN A 136 -7.92 1.46 2.59
C ASN A 136 -7.83 0.14 1.80
N SER A 137 -8.47 0.08 0.64
CA SER A 137 -8.46 -1.06 -0.27
C SER A 137 -7.17 -1.08 -1.11
N ASN A 138 -6.10 -1.70 -0.60
CA ASN A 138 -4.76 -1.69 -1.23
C ASN A 138 -4.64 -2.51 -2.52
N TRP A 139 -5.68 -3.27 -2.89
CA TRP A 139 -5.68 -4.19 -4.04
C TRP A 139 -5.26 -3.52 -5.35
N TYR A 140 -5.67 -2.26 -5.57
CA TYR A 140 -5.37 -1.58 -6.83
C TYR A 140 -3.91 -1.14 -6.91
N MET A 141 -3.30 -0.73 -5.78
CA MET A 141 -1.88 -0.37 -5.75
C MET A 141 -1.04 -1.61 -6.04
N PHE A 142 -1.41 -2.74 -5.43
CA PHE A 142 -0.81 -4.03 -5.71
C PHE A 142 -0.92 -4.36 -7.21
N ALA A 143 -2.13 -4.33 -7.78
CA ALA A 143 -2.35 -4.60 -9.19
C ALA A 143 -1.55 -3.67 -10.12
N ILE A 144 -1.55 -2.35 -9.86
CA ILE A 144 -0.82 -1.38 -10.67
C ILE A 144 0.70 -1.62 -10.60
N PHE A 145 1.26 -1.85 -9.41
CA PHE A 145 2.70 -2.14 -9.27
C PHE A 145 3.09 -3.44 -9.96
N SER A 146 2.28 -4.49 -9.84
CA SER A 146 2.49 -5.74 -10.59
C SER A 146 2.49 -5.50 -12.10
N LEU A 147 1.53 -4.72 -12.62
CA LEU A 147 1.48 -4.37 -14.04
C LEU A 147 2.73 -3.59 -14.49
N TYR A 148 3.22 -2.64 -13.69
CA TYR A 148 4.49 -1.95 -14.01
C TYR A 148 5.70 -2.89 -14.03
N ILE A 149 5.78 -3.85 -13.12
CA ILE A 149 6.82 -4.89 -13.13
C ILE A 149 6.71 -5.72 -14.42
N PHE A 150 5.50 -6.10 -14.83
CA PHE A 150 5.30 -6.84 -16.08
C PHE A 150 5.72 -6.03 -17.30
N ILE A 151 5.39 -4.73 -17.36
CA ILE A 151 5.88 -3.83 -18.43
C ILE A 151 7.41 -3.86 -18.45
N TYR A 152 8.04 -3.69 -17.29
CA TYR A 152 9.50 -3.71 -17.20
C TYR A 152 10.07 -5.02 -17.74
N ILE A 153 9.56 -6.18 -17.30
CA ILE A 153 10.00 -7.50 -17.79
C ILE A 153 9.79 -7.61 -19.31
N SER A 154 8.59 -7.32 -19.79
CA SER A 154 8.22 -7.45 -21.20
C SER A 154 9.08 -6.58 -22.13
N PHE A 155 9.40 -5.35 -21.74
CA PHE A 155 10.12 -4.41 -22.60
C PHE A 155 11.63 -4.36 -22.36
N ARG A 156 12.11 -4.75 -21.17
CA ARG A 156 13.55 -4.77 -20.85
C ARG A 156 14.31 -5.81 -21.67
N PHE A 157 13.74 -7.01 -21.83
CA PHE A 157 14.37 -8.14 -22.50
C PHE A 157 14.12 -8.15 -24.02
N PHE A 158 13.03 -7.55 -24.49
CA PHE A 158 12.59 -7.59 -25.88
C PHE A 158 12.57 -6.19 -26.52
N LYS A 159 13.70 -5.48 -26.43
CA LYS A 159 13.88 -4.04 -26.68
C LYS A 159 13.48 -3.50 -28.08
N LYS A 160 13.00 -4.32 -29.01
CA LYS A 160 12.58 -3.81 -30.33
C LYS A 160 11.18 -3.19 -30.22
N MET A 161 11.12 -1.86 -30.13
CA MET A 161 9.88 -1.07 -29.96
C MET A 161 8.82 -1.31 -31.05
N GLU A 162 9.22 -1.73 -32.25
CA GLU A 162 8.29 -2.06 -33.34
C GLU A 162 7.69 -3.47 -33.23
N SER A 163 8.31 -4.34 -32.42
CA SER A 163 7.86 -5.71 -32.28
C SER A 163 6.57 -5.78 -31.49
N VAL A 164 5.66 -6.66 -31.92
CA VAL A 164 4.44 -7.02 -31.20
C VAL A 164 4.76 -7.97 -30.03
N ILE A 165 5.94 -8.58 -30.01
CA ILE A 165 6.35 -9.59 -29.02
C ILE A 165 6.26 -9.09 -27.57
N PRO A 166 6.77 -7.89 -27.19
CA PRO A 166 6.62 -7.39 -25.82
C PRO A 166 5.16 -7.25 -25.38
N LEU A 167 4.25 -6.84 -26.28
CA LEU A 167 2.81 -6.73 -25.99
C LEU A 167 2.18 -8.10 -25.74
N ILE A 168 2.56 -9.11 -26.53
CA ILE A 168 2.09 -10.49 -26.33
C ILE A 168 2.57 -11.02 -24.98
N ILE A 169 3.86 -10.84 -24.65
CA ILE A 169 4.41 -11.27 -23.36
C ILE A 169 3.72 -10.56 -22.21
N PHE A 170 3.51 -9.25 -22.31
CA PHE A 170 2.77 -8.49 -21.29
C PHE A 170 1.35 -9.02 -21.10
N THR A 171 0.65 -9.31 -22.21
CA THR A 171 -0.70 -9.89 -22.17
C THR A 171 -0.70 -11.25 -21.47
N LEU A 172 0.27 -12.12 -21.77
CA LEU A 172 0.39 -13.43 -21.12
C LEU A 172 0.69 -13.31 -19.62
N LEU A 173 1.59 -12.41 -19.22
CA LEU A 173 1.88 -12.16 -17.80
C LEU A 173 0.65 -11.61 -17.07
N ALA A 174 -0.07 -10.67 -17.67
CA ALA A 174 -1.30 -10.12 -17.10
C ALA A 174 -2.41 -11.17 -16.97
N SER A 175 -2.59 -12.04 -17.97
CA SER A 175 -3.56 -13.15 -17.90
C SER A 175 -3.18 -14.15 -16.81
N CYS A 176 -1.91 -14.58 -16.75
CA CYS A 176 -1.42 -15.45 -15.68
C CYS A 176 -1.64 -14.82 -14.30
N PHE A 177 -1.43 -13.51 -14.18
CA PHE A 177 -1.69 -12.79 -12.93
C PHE A 177 -3.18 -12.79 -12.56
N ILE A 178 -4.09 -12.60 -13.52
CA ILE A 178 -5.54 -12.74 -13.29
C ILE A 178 -5.86 -14.16 -12.78
N ASP A 179 -5.31 -15.20 -13.41
CA ASP A 179 -5.54 -16.59 -13.01
C ASP A 179 -5.02 -16.87 -11.60
N VAL A 180 -3.86 -16.30 -11.24
CA VAL A 180 -3.32 -16.37 -9.87
C VAL A 180 -4.27 -15.70 -8.87
N LEU A 181 -4.71 -14.47 -9.15
CA LEU A 181 -5.63 -13.75 -8.26
C LEU A 181 -6.97 -14.48 -8.11
N TYR A 182 -7.44 -15.13 -9.18
CA TYR A 182 -8.63 -15.97 -9.17
C TYR A 182 -8.44 -17.25 -8.36
N PHE A 183 -7.30 -17.92 -8.51
CA PHE A 183 -6.95 -19.13 -7.75
C PHE A 183 -6.90 -18.88 -6.24
N PHE A 184 -6.45 -17.69 -5.82
CA PHE A 184 -6.47 -17.28 -4.42
C PHE A 184 -7.86 -16.79 -3.92
N GLU A 185 -8.91 -16.96 -4.73
CA GLU A 185 -10.30 -16.58 -4.41
C GLU A 185 -10.44 -15.12 -3.94
N LEU A 186 -9.58 -14.24 -4.44
CA LEU A 186 -9.66 -12.82 -4.13
C LEU A 186 -10.91 -12.21 -4.79
N GLY A 187 -11.49 -11.21 -4.13
CA GLY A 187 -12.70 -10.56 -4.62
C GLY A 187 -12.55 -10.03 -6.04
N ILE A 188 -13.64 -10.06 -6.83
CA ILE A 188 -13.60 -9.76 -8.27
C ILE A 188 -12.99 -8.41 -8.65
N TRP A 189 -13.04 -7.44 -7.73
CA TRP A 189 -12.43 -6.12 -7.89
C TRP A 189 -10.90 -6.15 -8.00
N TRP A 190 -10.23 -7.24 -7.60
CA TRP A 190 -8.77 -7.38 -7.71
C TRP A 190 -8.29 -7.50 -9.16
N TYR A 191 -9.10 -8.05 -10.05
CA TYR A 191 -8.66 -8.43 -11.39
C TYR A 191 -9.56 -7.95 -12.53
N ASN A 192 -10.79 -7.49 -12.24
CA ASN A 192 -11.75 -7.05 -13.26
C ASN A 192 -11.29 -5.87 -14.13
N THR A 193 -10.34 -5.04 -13.67
CA THR A 193 -9.81 -3.90 -14.43
C THR A 193 -8.43 -4.15 -15.03
N ILE A 194 -7.79 -5.29 -14.77
CA ILE A 194 -6.43 -5.57 -15.27
C ILE A 194 -6.40 -5.55 -16.80
N LEU A 195 -7.42 -6.13 -17.44
CA LEU A 195 -7.53 -6.13 -18.91
C LEU A 195 -7.70 -4.73 -19.50
N CYS A 196 -8.16 -3.72 -18.75
CA CYS A 196 -8.19 -2.34 -19.25
C CYS A 196 -6.78 -1.84 -19.59
N PHE A 197 -5.78 -2.22 -18.77
CA PHE A 197 -4.39 -1.87 -19.02
C PHE A 197 -3.86 -2.56 -20.27
N VAL A 198 -4.12 -3.86 -20.40
CA VAL A 198 -3.77 -4.67 -21.58
C VAL A 198 -4.39 -4.08 -22.85
N SER A 199 -5.70 -3.85 -22.85
CA SER A 199 -6.43 -3.27 -23.98
C SER A 199 -5.94 -1.86 -24.31
N GLY A 200 -5.57 -1.06 -23.31
CA GLY A 200 -4.97 0.27 -23.51
C GLY A 200 -3.65 0.21 -24.29
N MET A 201 -2.78 -0.75 -23.98
CA MET A 201 -1.51 -0.95 -24.69
C MET A 201 -1.74 -1.36 -26.16
N TRP A 202 -2.65 -2.31 -26.39
CA TRP A 202 -3.03 -2.74 -27.74
C TRP A 202 -3.69 -1.61 -28.54
N TYR A 203 -4.60 -0.86 -27.92
CA TYR A 203 -5.21 0.33 -28.53
C TYR A 203 -4.13 1.35 -28.91
N SER A 204 -3.17 1.63 -28.03
CA SER A 204 -2.08 2.57 -28.33
C SER A 204 -1.22 2.12 -29.52
N ARG A 205 -0.99 0.80 -29.68
CA ARG A 205 -0.20 0.27 -30.80
C ARG A 205 -0.89 0.40 -32.16
N TYR A 206 -2.21 0.24 -32.18
CA TYR A 206 -3.04 0.28 -33.40
C TYR A 206 -3.90 1.54 -33.49
N LYS A 207 -3.53 2.59 -32.75
CA LYS A 207 -4.36 3.80 -32.63
C LYS A 207 -4.64 4.42 -33.98
N LYS A 208 -3.64 4.51 -34.86
CA LYS A 208 -3.80 5.15 -36.19
C LYS A 208 -4.79 4.38 -37.05
N GLU A 209 -4.70 3.06 -37.03
CA GLU A 209 -5.54 2.14 -37.77
C GLU A 209 -6.99 2.19 -37.24
N ILE A 210 -7.16 2.19 -35.92
CA ILE A 210 -8.47 2.30 -35.27
C ILE A 210 -9.10 3.66 -35.56
N ASP A 211 -8.35 4.75 -35.39
CA ASP A 211 -8.84 6.12 -35.62
C ASP A 211 -9.24 6.32 -37.09
N CYS A 212 -8.50 5.74 -38.04
CA CYS A 212 -8.85 5.76 -39.47
C CYS A 212 -10.22 5.12 -39.75
N VAL A 213 -10.55 4.01 -39.06
CA VAL A 213 -11.86 3.35 -39.20
C VAL A 213 -12.97 4.13 -38.51
N VAL A 214 -12.73 4.53 -37.25
CA VAL A 214 -13.72 5.20 -36.40
C VAL A 214 -14.06 6.60 -36.92
N GLN A 215 -13.07 7.34 -37.43
CA GLN A 215 -13.22 8.72 -37.88
C GLN A 215 -13.43 8.86 -39.39
N LYS A 216 -13.64 7.75 -40.11
CA LYS A 216 -13.84 7.76 -41.58
C LYS A 216 -14.98 8.68 -42.02
N ASN A 217 -16.13 8.59 -41.36
CA ASN A 217 -17.29 9.45 -41.51
C ASN A 217 -18.23 9.29 -40.29
N ASP A 218 -19.24 10.14 -40.15
CA ASP A 218 -20.13 10.10 -38.98
C ASP A 218 -20.95 8.80 -38.88
N ILE A 219 -21.26 8.15 -40.02
CA ILE A 219 -21.93 6.84 -40.03
C ILE A 219 -21.03 5.74 -39.46
N ALA A 220 -19.76 5.70 -39.86
CA ALA A 220 -18.77 4.75 -39.36
C ALA A 220 -18.54 4.95 -37.86
N TYR A 221 -18.43 6.20 -37.42
CA TYR A 221 -18.34 6.55 -36.01
C TYR A 221 -19.55 6.04 -35.22
N CYS A 222 -20.77 6.41 -35.62
CA CYS A 222 -22.00 5.98 -34.96
C CYS A 222 -22.13 4.46 -34.93
N ARG A 223 -21.79 3.77 -36.03
CA ARG A 223 -21.78 2.31 -36.09
C ARG A 223 -20.78 1.71 -35.10
N THR A 224 -19.54 2.21 -35.07
CA THR A 224 -18.53 1.71 -34.11
C THR A 224 -18.97 1.91 -32.67
N LEU A 225 -19.51 3.08 -32.33
CA LEU A 225 -20.01 3.38 -30.99
C LEU A 225 -21.20 2.48 -30.60
N LEU A 226 -22.20 2.34 -31.48
CA LEU A 226 -23.35 1.48 -31.24
C LEU A 226 -22.96 0.00 -31.14
N CYS A 227 -22.02 -0.46 -31.97
CA CYS A 227 -21.46 -1.81 -31.86
C CYS A 227 -20.78 -2.01 -30.51
N SER A 228 -19.96 -1.06 -30.04
CA SER A 228 -19.32 -1.15 -28.72
C SER A 228 -20.35 -1.15 -27.57
N ILE A 229 -21.38 -0.31 -27.65
CA ILE A 229 -22.48 -0.27 -26.66
C ILE A 229 -23.25 -1.60 -26.67
N PHE A 230 -23.53 -2.16 -27.85
CA PHE A 230 -24.21 -3.45 -27.97
C PHE A 230 -23.37 -4.59 -27.37
N ILE A 231 -22.08 -4.66 -27.69
CA ILE A 231 -21.15 -5.63 -27.09
C ILE A 231 -21.12 -5.47 -25.57
N PHE A 232 -21.03 -4.23 -25.07
CA PHE A 232 -21.08 -3.95 -23.63
C PHE A 232 -22.37 -4.47 -23.01
N ALA A 233 -23.53 -4.20 -23.61
CA ALA A 233 -24.83 -4.63 -23.10
C ALA A 233 -24.95 -6.17 -23.06
N VAL A 234 -24.48 -6.87 -24.10
CA VAL A 234 -24.46 -8.33 -24.14
C VAL A 234 -23.55 -8.91 -23.05
N LEU A 235 -22.33 -8.39 -22.91
CA LEU A 235 -21.40 -8.84 -21.87
C LEU A 235 -21.92 -8.52 -20.46
N TYR A 236 -22.54 -7.35 -20.28
CA TYR A 236 -23.12 -6.94 -19.00
C TYR A 236 -24.32 -7.81 -18.62
N TYR A 237 -25.21 -8.11 -19.57
CA TYR A 237 -26.27 -9.09 -19.37
C TYR A 237 -25.71 -10.48 -19.00
N GLY A 238 -24.63 -10.89 -19.67
CA GLY A 238 -23.94 -12.14 -19.38
C GLY A 238 -23.38 -12.18 -17.96
N HIS A 239 -22.75 -11.08 -17.51
CA HIS A 239 -22.26 -10.90 -16.16
C HIS A 239 -23.37 -11.08 -15.11
N LEU A 240 -24.54 -10.46 -15.33
CA LEU A 240 -25.66 -10.53 -14.40
C LEU A 240 -26.31 -11.93 -14.35
N LYS A 241 -26.39 -12.62 -15.48
CA LYS A 241 -27.17 -13.86 -15.61
C LYS A 241 -26.37 -15.14 -15.43
N TYR A 242 -25.13 -15.19 -15.91
CA TYR A 242 -24.36 -16.44 -16.00
C TYR A 242 -23.18 -16.48 -15.04
N SER A 243 -22.34 -15.44 -15.03
CA SER A 243 -21.06 -15.51 -14.33
C SER A 243 -20.51 -14.11 -14.02
N PRO A 244 -20.25 -13.79 -12.74
CA PRO A 244 -19.62 -12.52 -12.35
C PRO A 244 -18.31 -12.25 -13.10
N GLN A 245 -17.53 -13.30 -13.39
CA GLN A 245 -16.23 -13.25 -14.07
C GLN A 245 -16.28 -12.61 -15.47
N ILE A 246 -17.44 -12.61 -16.14
CA ILE A 246 -17.62 -11.91 -17.42
C ILE A 246 -17.33 -10.40 -17.29
N MET A 247 -17.40 -9.85 -16.07
CA MET A 247 -17.08 -8.45 -15.79
C MET A 247 -15.66 -8.05 -16.26
N ILE A 248 -14.69 -8.99 -16.26
CA ILE A 248 -13.32 -8.75 -16.74
C ILE A 248 -13.33 -8.25 -18.20
N PHE A 249 -14.25 -8.75 -19.04
CA PHE A 249 -14.39 -8.32 -20.43
C PHE A 249 -15.25 -7.08 -20.59
N THR A 250 -16.19 -6.83 -19.67
CA THR A 250 -17.03 -5.62 -19.71
C THR A 250 -16.22 -4.34 -19.50
N ALA A 251 -15.23 -4.35 -18.60
CA ALA A 251 -14.48 -3.16 -18.22
C ALA A 251 -13.63 -2.56 -19.35
N PRO A 252 -12.88 -3.34 -20.16
CA PRO A 252 -12.20 -2.83 -21.35
C PRO A 252 -13.14 -2.23 -22.40
N ILE A 253 -14.30 -2.86 -22.63
CA ILE A 253 -15.29 -2.34 -23.59
C ILE A 253 -15.89 -1.03 -23.09
N PHE A 254 -16.17 -0.93 -21.79
CA PHE A 254 -16.60 0.33 -21.18
C PHE A 254 -15.55 1.43 -21.38
N ALA A 255 -14.28 1.16 -21.12
CA ALA A 255 -13.19 2.11 -21.34
C ALA A 255 -13.09 2.55 -22.82
N LEU A 256 -13.26 1.62 -23.77
CA LEU A 256 -13.31 1.94 -25.20
C LEU A 256 -14.48 2.86 -25.57
N ILE A 257 -15.67 2.64 -25.01
CA ILE A 257 -16.82 3.53 -25.21
C ILE A 257 -16.48 4.94 -24.73
N ILE A 258 -15.87 5.09 -23.56
CA ILE A 258 -15.45 6.40 -23.04
C ILE A 258 -14.44 7.07 -23.98
N ILE A 259 -13.48 6.32 -24.52
CA ILE A 259 -12.53 6.83 -25.53
C ILE A 259 -13.28 7.35 -26.76
N PHE A 260 -14.20 6.56 -27.33
CA PHE A 260 -14.95 6.98 -28.52
C PHE A 260 -15.86 8.18 -28.26
N LEU A 261 -16.49 8.27 -27.08
CA LEU A 261 -17.25 9.46 -26.68
C LEU A 261 -16.35 10.70 -26.57
N SER A 262 -15.15 10.53 -25.98
CA SER A 262 -14.19 11.62 -25.79
C SER A 262 -13.63 12.19 -27.10
N MET A 263 -13.72 11.45 -28.21
CA MET A 263 -13.30 11.94 -29.53
C MET A 263 -14.17 13.10 -30.06
N LYS A 264 -15.47 13.11 -29.74
CA LYS A 264 -16.42 14.14 -30.20
C LYS A 264 -16.85 15.09 -29.07
N VAL A 265 -16.84 14.62 -27.82
CA VAL A 265 -17.28 15.40 -26.65
C VAL A 265 -16.08 15.85 -25.84
N LYS A 266 -15.91 17.17 -25.71
CA LYS A 266 -14.91 17.79 -24.83
C LYS A 266 -15.59 18.40 -23.60
N PHE A 267 -15.40 17.79 -22.44
CA PHE A 267 -15.88 18.33 -21.18
C PHE A 267 -14.95 19.45 -20.69
N ARG A 268 -15.35 20.71 -20.86
CA ARG A 268 -14.60 21.88 -20.34
C ARG A 268 -15.22 22.36 -19.02
N SER A 269 -15.09 21.57 -17.97
CA SER A 269 -15.59 21.92 -16.63
C SER A 269 -14.45 22.13 -15.66
N LYS A 270 -14.44 23.29 -14.98
CA LYS A 270 -13.48 23.60 -13.91
C LYS A 270 -13.54 22.59 -12.77
N LEU A 271 -14.75 22.12 -12.43
CA LEU A 271 -14.96 21.13 -11.40
C LEU A 271 -14.33 19.78 -11.76
N LEU A 272 -14.52 19.33 -13.01
CA LEU A 272 -13.94 18.07 -13.48
C LEU A 272 -12.41 18.14 -13.53
N SER A 273 -11.85 19.29 -13.94
CA SER A 273 -10.41 19.55 -13.91
C SER A 273 -9.88 19.45 -12.48
N PHE A 274 -10.52 20.15 -11.53
CA PHE A 274 -10.16 20.10 -10.12
C PHE A 274 -10.19 18.66 -9.56
N LEU A 275 -11.27 17.91 -9.80
CA LEU A 275 -11.35 16.52 -9.36
C LEU A 275 -10.28 15.63 -10.01
N GLY A 276 -9.93 15.91 -11.27
CA GLY A 276 -8.85 15.23 -11.98
C GLY A 276 -7.47 15.50 -11.37
N ASP A 277 -7.18 16.75 -11.03
CA ASP A 277 -5.91 17.16 -10.41
C ASP A 277 -5.71 16.52 -9.01
N HIS A 278 -6.80 16.19 -8.33
CA HIS A 278 -6.82 15.59 -6.99
C HIS A 278 -7.21 14.10 -6.98
N VAL A 279 -7.31 13.43 -8.14
CA VAL A 279 -7.89 12.07 -8.23
C VAL A 279 -7.15 11.05 -7.37
N PHE A 280 -5.83 11.14 -7.29
CA PHE A 280 -4.99 10.23 -6.52
C PHE A 280 -5.26 10.33 -5.01
N SER A 281 -5.22 11.55 -4.47
CA SER A 281 -5.42 11.80 -3.05
C SER A 281 -6.86 11.52 -2.62
N ILE A 282 -7.85 11.90 -3.45
CA ILE A 282 -9.26 11.53 -3.25
C ILE A 282 -9.40 10.01 -3.15
N TYR A 283 -8.86 9.27 -4.13
CA TYR A 283 -9.04 7.83 -4.20
C TYR A 283 -8.37 7.08 -3.04
N ILE A 284 -7.20 7.53 -2.59
CA ILE A 284 -6.50 6.94 -1.45
C ILE A 284 -7.21 7.24 -0.13
N LEU A 285 -7.74 8.46 0.04
CA LEU A 285 -8.13 8.96 1.36
C LEU A 285 -9.64 8.92 1.60
N GLN A 286 -10.47 8.71 0.57
CA GLN A 286 -11.92 8.65 0.70
C GLN A 286 -12.41 7.67 1.78
N ARG A 287 -11.73 6.51 1.94
CA ARG A 287 -12.15 5.52 2.94
C ARG A 287 -11.92 5.99 4.38
N LEU A 288 -10.95 6.88 4.61
CA LEU A 288 -10.77 7.52 5.91
C LEU A 288 -11.99 8.39 6.26
N ALA A 289 -12.49 9.17 5.31
CA ALA A 289 -13.71 9.97 5.50
C ALA A 289 -14.92 9.08 5.81
N PHE A 290 -15.07 7.97 5.07
CA PHE A 290 -16.15 7.00 5.31
C PHE A 290 -16.10 6.40 6.71
N LEU A 291 -14.90 6.01 7.17
CA LEU A 291 -14.72 5.42 8.49
C LEU A 291 -15.01 6.41 9.62
N ILE A 292 -14.57 7.67 9.49
CA ILE A 292 -14.81 8.73 10.50
C ILE A 292 -16.31 9.00 10.68
N LEU A 293 -17.08 8.94 9.58
CA LEU A 293 -18.50 9.33 9.57
C LEU A 293 -19.47 8.14 9.69
N LYS A 294 -18.98 6.89 9.59
CA LYS A 294 -19.81 5.67 9.49
C LYS A 294 -20.91 5.59 10.55
N ASP A 295 -20.56 5.94 11.78
CA ASP A 295 -21.44 5.81 12.95
C ASP A 295 -21.96 7.17 13.45
N LYS A 296 -21.77 8.25 12.68
CA LYS A 296 -22.12 9.62 13.08
C LYS A 296 -23.51 10.06 12.62
N THR A 297 -24.10 9.36 11.65
CA THR A 297 -25.43 9.69 11.12
C THR A 297 -26.08 8.45 10.50
N THR A 298 -27.37 8.26 10.73
CA THR A 298 -28.18 7.23 10.07
C THR A 298 -28.79 7.72 8.75
N ASN A 299 -28.80 9.03 8.50
CA ASN A 299 -29.31 9.61 7.25
C ASN A 299 -28.30 9.42 6.12
N GLN A 300 -28.68 8.62 5.11
CA GLN A 300 -27.85 8.26 3.96
C GLN A 300 -27.39 9.46 3.12
N TYR A 301 -28.23 10.47 2.96
CA TYR A 301 -27.90 11.66 2.15
C TYR A 301 -26.92 12.56 2.89
N LEU A 302 -27.15 12.75 4.19
CA LEU A 302 -26.25 13.51 5.05
C LEU A 302 -24.89 12.81 5.15
N TYR A 303 -24.88 11.49 5.29
CA TYR A 303 -23.67 10.67 5.28
C TYR A 303 -22.89 10.85 3.97
N PHE A 304 -23.56 10.75 2.83
CA PHE A 304 -22.94 10.91 1.52
C PHE A 304 -22.32 12.29 1.33
N LEU A 305 -23.09 13.36 1.57
CA LEU A 305 -22.61 14.74 1.41
C LEU A 305 -21.46 15.06 2.37
N SER A 306 -21.57 14.65 3.63
CA SER A 306 -20.51 14.87 4.63
C SER A 306 -19.25 14.08 4.27
N SER A 307 -19.39 12.84 3.79
CA SER A 307 -18.26 12.01 3.34
C SER A 307 -17.56 12.61 2.13
N LEU A 308 -18.33 13.12 1.16
CA LEU A 308 -17.78 13.78 -0.02
C LEU A 308 -16.98 15.03 0.38
N LEU A 309 -17.57 15.91 1.20
CA LEU A 309 -16.91 17.13 1.68
C LEU A 309 -15.64 16.82 2.47
N LEU A 310 -15.72 15.87 3.41
CA LEU A 310 -14.57 15.47 4.22
C LEU A 310 -13.47 14.83 3.38
N THR A 311 -13.82 14.03 2.37
CA THR A 311 -12.85 13.46 1.41
C THR A 311 -12.10 14.57 0.69
N ILE A 312 -12.79 15.59 0.18
CA ILE A 312 -12.17 16.72 -0.51
C ILE A 312 -11.23 17.48 0.45
N ILE A 313 -11.67 17.76 1.69
CA ILE A 313 -10.85 18.46 2.69
C ILE A 313 -9.56 17.67 2.98
N ILE A 314 -9.68 16.37 3.26
CA ILE A 314 -8.54 15.50 3.57
C ILE A 314 -7.59 15.41 2.37
N SER A 315 -8.12 15.27 1.15
CA SER A 315 -7.34 15.25 -0.09
C SER A 315 -6.53 16.54 -0.29
N LEU A 316 -7.16 17.71 -0.13
CA LEU A 316 -6.48 18.99 -0.26
C LEU A 316 -5.37 19.20 0.79
N LEU A 317 -5.62 18.80 2.03
CA LEU A 317 -4.61 18.83 3.09
C LEU A 317 -3.44 17.91 2.76
N PHE A 318 -3.72 16.69 2.31
CA PHE A 318 -2.71 15.73 1.92
C PHE A 318 -1.84 16.25 0.78
N ASP A 319 -2.44 16.78 -0.29
CA ASP A 319 -1.69 17.29 -1.45
C ASP A 319 -0.80 18.47 -1.06
N LYS A 320 -1.26 19.34 -0.14
CA LYS A 320 -0.45 20.44 0.38
C LYS A 320 0.77 19.93 1.15
N VAL A 321 0.59 18.94 2.02
CA VAL A 321 1.67 18.33 2.81
C VAL A 321 2.65 17.61 1.88
N PHE A 322 2.13 16.79 0.97
CA PHE A 322 2.92 16.02 0.00
C PHE A 322 3.81 16.93 -0.85
N ASN A 323 3.24 17.98 -1.44
CA ASN A 323 3.99 18.97 -2.22
C ASN A 323 5.06 19.69 -1.40
N THR A 324 4.81 19.93 -0.11
CA THR A 324 5.79 20.57 0.78
C THR A 324 6.98 19.64 1.06
N ILE A 325 6.70 18.36 1.31
CA ILE A 325 7.72 17.33 1.51
C ILE A 325 8.54 17.15 0.22
N GLU A 326 7.88 17.02 -0.93
CA GLU A 326 8.54 16.87 -2.22
C GLU A 326 9.50 18.03 -2.52
N ARG A 327 9.05 19.28 -2.29
CA ARG A 327 9.90 20.46 -2.44
C ARG A 327 11.10 20.45 -1.50
N SER A 328 10.93 19.99 -0.26
CA SER A 328 12.01 19.85 0.72
C SER A 328 13.05 18.80 0.28
N LEU A 329 12.59 17.63 -0.17
CA LEU A 329 13.45 16.55 -0.67
C LEU A 329 14.22 16.97 -1.92
N ARG A 330 13.55 17.62 -2.87
CA ARG A 330 14.18 18.11 -4.10
C ARG A 330 15.26 19.14 -3.82
N LYS A 331 15.03 20.06 -2.86
CA LYS A 331 16.07 21.00 -2.40
C LYS A 331 17.29 20.27 -1.82
N ARG A 332 17.10 19.20 -1.02
CA ARG A 332 18.21 18.43 -0.45
C ARG A 332 19.04 17.67 -1.50
N ASN A 333 18.42 17.16 -2.55
CA ASN A 333 19.14 16.46 -3.62
C ASN A 333 19.94 17.41 -4.54
N ILE A 334 19.50 18.66 -4.71
CA ILE A 334 20.26 19.68 -5.47
C ILE A 334 21.56 20.09 -4.74
N TYR A 335 21.68 19.88 -3.42
CA TYR A 335 22.91 20.12 -2.66
C TYR A 335 23.78 18.84 -2.49
N ARG A 336 23.48 17.76 -3.22
CA ARG A 336 24.23 16.49 -3.19
C ARG A 336 24.84 16.11 -4.55
N GLU A 337 24.66 16.92 -5.56
CA GLU A 337 25.50 16.95 -6.78
C GLU A 337 26.47 18.12 -6.66
#